data_AF-A0A2W6V7S1-F1
#
_entry.id   AF-A0A2W6V7S1-F1
#
_cell.length_a   1.000
_cell.length_b   1.000
_cell.length_c   1.000
_cell.angle_alpha   90.00
_cell.angle_beta   90.00
_cell.angle_gamma   90.00
#
_symmetry.space_group_name_H-M   'P 1'
#
loop_
_entity.id
_entity.type
_entity.pdbx_description
1 polymer ?
#
loop_
_entity_poly.entity_id
_entity_poly.type
_entity_poly.pdbx_seq_one_letter_code
_entity_poly.pdbx_strand_id
1 'polypeptide(L)'
;MEGEGDRTATGSPGDAVDVSGDRSADPTGAGACPDQSGQANPIDGVLFHATRNAVYHVARRRRLEAYNRAGNFLVVVLGASAAADIAKHFGVTDAVLALAAAVVGALQLTFDFGGRSRTHEILQRRYFDVLAEISESPDPEREHVCRWDAALNRIYGDEPPMLPVGNADAHNDATNALGLDPDERIVVPFRARLLAGIFPFDGADWPTRRMIRTRREERRERWRRFRARWGIRCKR
;
A
#
# COMPACT_ATOMS: atom_id res chain seq x y z
N MET A 1 48.98 -18.90 -44.15
CA MET A 1 49.10 -17.77 -43.20
C MET A 1 47.72 -17.57 -42.58
N GLU A 2 47.23 -18.53 -41.79
CA GLU A 2 47.64 -18.81 -40.39
C GLU A 2 47.55 -17.56 -39.51
N GLY A 3 46.60 -17.60 -38.59
CA GLY A 3 46.29 -16.52 -37.65
C GLY A 3 45.19 -16.95 -36.67
N GLU A 4 45.39 -18.13 -36.09
CA GLU A 4 44.72 -18.71 -34.93
C GLU A 4 44.70 -17.69 -33.76
N GLY A 5 43.52 -17.35 -33.26
CA GLY A 5 43.32 -16.36 -32.20
C GLY A 5 42.46 -16.93 -31.08
N ASP A 6 43.06 -17.85 -30.33
CA ASP A 6 42.60 -18.50 -29.12
C ASP A 6 42.05 -17.51 -28.07
N ARG A 7 40.81 -17.71 -27.63
CA ARG A 7 40.24 -17.08 -26.43
C ARG A 7 39.69 -18.18 -25.53
N THR A 8 40.52 -18.50 -24.55
CA THR A 8 40.27 -19.37 -23.43
C THR A 8 39.12 -18.85 -22.57
N ALA A 9 38.12 -19.70 -22.38
CA ALA A 9 37.03 -19.54 -21.43
C ALA A 9 37.50 -19.93 -20.03
N THR A 10 37.48 -19.00 -19.08
CA THR A 10 37.59 -19.29 -17.65
C THR A 10 36.20 -19.47 -17.07
N GLY A 11 35.74 -20.73 -17.07
CA GLY A 11 34.56 -21.16 -16.33
C GLY A 11 34.85 -21.16 -14.82
N SER A 12 34.03 -20.43 -14.07
CA SER A 12 34.00 -20.48 -12.60
C SER A 12 33.14 -21.68 -12.16
N PRO A 13 33.58 -22.51 -11.20
CA PRO A 13 32.78 -23.63 -10.72
C PRO A 13 31.70 -23.10 -9.78
N GLY A 14 30.49 -22.91 -10.31
CA GLY A 14 29.29 -22.65 -9.51
C GLY A 14 28.75 -23.95 -8.95
N ASP A 15 28.64 -23.99 -7.63
CA ASP A 15 28.07 -25.07 -6.82
C ASP A 15 26.73 -25.56 -7.39
N ALA A 16 26.74 -26.81 -7.88
CA ALA A 16 25.54 -27.56 -8.22
C ALA A 16 24.84 -27.95 -6.91
N VAL A 17 23.86 -27.15 -6.50
CA VAL A 17 22.87 -27.56 -5.50
C VAL A 17 21.95 -28.58 -6.19
N ASP A 18 22.24 -29.85 -5.94
CA ASP A 18 21.40 -31.00 -6.26
C ASP A 18 20.10 -30.89 -5.45
N VAL A 19 19.06 -30.28 -6.04
CA VAL A 19 17.68 -30.33 -5.56
C VAL A 19 16.96 -31.46 -6.28
N SER A 20 17.47 -32.69 -6.14
CA SER A 20 16.70 -33.90 -6.42
C SER A 20 15.77 -34.19 -5.24
N GLY A 21 14.78 -33.31 -5.07
CA GLY A 21 13.63 -33.54 -4.21
C GLY A 21 12.57 -34.31 -5.00
N ASP A 22 12.44 -35.60 -4.67
CA ASP A 22 11.41 -36.53 -5.07
C ASP A 22 10.01 -35.86 -5.01
N ARG A 23 9.51 -35.40 -6.16
CA ARG A 23 8.13 -34.96 -6.36
C ARG A 23 7.40 -36.09 -7.07
N SER A 24 6.95 -37.05 -6.29
CA SER A 24 5.81 -37.89 -6.62
C SER A 24 4.63 -36.97 -6.93
N ALA A 25 4.44 -36.71 -8.23
CA ALA A 25 3.31 -35.99 -8.77
C ALA A 25 2.06 -36.87 -8.61
N ASP A 26 1.28 -36.59 -7.58
CA ASP A 26 -0.11 -37.03 -7.48
C ASP A 26 -0.94 -36.19 -8.48
N PRO A 27 -1.49 -36.77 -9.56
CA PRO A 27 -2.14 -36.02 -10.62
C PRO A 27 -3.60 -35.65 -10.30
N THR A 28 -4.03 -35.75 -9.04
CA THR A 28 -5.43 -35.52 -8.63
C THR A 28 -5.68 -34.19 -7.89
N GLY A 29 -4.67 -33.33 -7.77
CA GLY A 29 -4.77 -32.02 -7.11
C GLY A 29 -5.50 -30.97 -7.94
N ALA A 30 -6.81 -31.13 -8.15
CA ALA A 30 -7.67 -30.01 -8.50
C ALA A 30 -7.49 -28.91 -7.44
N GLY A 31 -7.02 -27.73 -7.87
CA GLY A 31 -6.59 -26.60 -7.05
C GLY A 31 -7.26 -26.49 -5.69
N ALA A 32 -6.62 -27.08 -4.66
CA ALA A 32 -7.13 -27.03 -3.31
C ALA A 32 -7.07 -25.57 -2.84
N CYS A 33 -8.23 -24.99 -2.56
CA CYS A 33 -8.31 -23.67 -1.95
C CYS A 33 -7.45 -23.64 -0.69
N PRO A 34 -6.74 -22.53 -0.42
CA PRO A 34 -5.83 -22.44 0.73
C PRO A 34 -6.55 -22.91 2.00
N ASP A 35 -5.90 -23.79 2.76
CA ASP A 35 -6.40 -24.25 4.04
C ASP A 35 -6.43 -23.06 5.02
N GLN A 36 -7.62 -22.49 5.23
CA GLN A 36 -7.85 -21.35 6.12
C GLN A 36 -8.13 -21.80 7.57
N SER A 37 -7.56 -22.92 8.01
CA SER A 37 -7.82 -23.59 9.30
C SER A 37 -7.58 -22.75 10.57
N GLY A 38 -7.06 -21.51 10.45
CA GLY A 38 -6.85 -20.57 11.56
C GLY A 38 -7.76 -19.33 11.60
N GLN A 39 -8.65 -19.13 10.63
CA GLN A 39 -9.58 -17.98 10.64
C GLN A 39 -10.93 -18.37 11.26
N ALA A 40 -11.47 -17.51 12.13
CA ALA A 40 -12.75 -17.75 12.82
C ALA A 40 -13.93 -17.92 11.85
N ASN A 41 -13.82 -17.36 10.63
CA ASN A 41 -14.69 -17.60 9.48
C ASN A 41 -13.94 -17.20 8.19
N PRO A 42 -13.75 -18.11 7.21
CA PRO A 42 -13.00 -17.81 5.98
C PRO A 42 -13.66 -16.72 5.10
N ILE A 43 -14.97 -16.51 5.26
CA ILE A 43 -15.70 -15.43 4.58
C ILE A 43 -15.22 -14.07 5.08
N ASP A 44 -15.02 -13.92 6.39
CA ASP A 44 -14.62 -12.66 7.01
C ASP A 44 -13.24 -12.22 6.51
N GLY A 45 -12.33 -13.17 6.27
CA GLY A 45 -11.02 -12.89 5.68
C GLY A 45 -11.14 -12.31 4.28
N VAL A 46 -11.87 -12.98 3.39
CA VAL A 46 -12.09 -12.51 2.01
C VAL A 46 -12.80 -11.15 1.99
N LEU A 47 -13.84 -10.98 2.81
CA LEU A 47 -14.58 -9.73 2.95
C LEU A 47 -13.68 -8.59 3.44
N PHE A 48 -12.84 -8.84 4.45
CA PHE A 48 -11.89 -7.87 4.97
C PHE A 48 -10.87 -7.46 3.90
N HIS A 49 -10.30 -8.43 3.18
CA HIS A 49 -9.36 -8.16 2.10
C HIS A 49 -10.01 -7.35 0.96
N ALA A 50 -11.17 -7.76 0.48
CA ALA A 50 -11.89 -7.04 -0.56
C ALA A 50 -12.21 -5.58 -0.13
N THR A 51 -12.71 -5.41 1.10
CA THR A 51 -13.04 -4.09 1.67
C THR A 51 -11.80 -3.20 1.79
N ARG A 52 -10.71 -3.72 2.35
CA ARG A 52 -9.45 -2.98 2.52
C ARG A 52 -8.91 -2.51 1.18
N ASN A 53 -8.83 -3.38 0.19
CA ASN A 53 -8.27 -3.01 -1.11
C ASN A 53 -9.19 -2.05 -1.89
N ALA A 54 -10.52 -2.22 -1.79
CA ALA A 54 -11.48 -1.25 -2.33
C ALA A 54 -11.25 0.16 -1.77
N VAL A 55 -11.19 0.29 -0.43
CA VAL A 55 -10.97 1.57 0.23
C VAL A 55 -9.59 2.15 -0.05
N TYR A 56 -8.55 1.31 -0.13
CA TYR A 56 -7.21 1.73 -0.53
C TYR A 56 -7.23 2.40 -1.91
N HIS A 57 -7.87 1.79 -2.89
CA HIS A 57 -7.95 2.34 -4.24
C HIS A 57 -8.82 3.59 -4.33
N VAL A 58 -9.90 3.70 -3.54
CA VAL A 58 -10.67 4.96 -3.38
C VAL A 58 -9.75 6.08 -2.89
N ALA A 59 -9.01 5.84 -1.81
CA ALA A 59 -8.14 6.85 -1.21
C ALA A 59 -7.00 7.25 -2.16
N ARG A 60 -6.40 6.27 -2.85
CA ARG A 60 -5.32 6.49 -3.80
C ARG A 60 -5.79 7.28 -5.03
N ARG A 61 -6.94 6.92 -5.60
CA ARG A 61 -7.61 7.65 -6.68
C ARG A 61 -7.82 9.11 -6.29
N ARG A 62 -8.49 9.38 -5.17
CA ARG A 62 -8.77 10.75 -4.70
C ARG A 62 -7.51 11.61 -4.58
N ARG A 63 -6.41 11.03 -4.08
CA ARG A 63 -5.14 11.74 -3.95
C ARG A 63 -4.52 12.08 -5.31
N LEU A 64 -4.53 11.14 -6.26
CA LEU A 64 -4.02 11.36 -7.61
C LEU A 64 -4.87 12.37 -8.39
N GLU A 65 -6.20 12.31 -8.26
CA GLU A 65 -7.09 13.33 -8.83
C GLU A 65 -6.81 14.72 -8.25
N ALA A 66 -6.57 14.81 -6.94
CA ALA A 66 -6.21 16.06 -6.29
C ALA A 66 -4.89 16.62 -6.83
N TYR A 67 -3.85 15.79 -7.01
CA TYR A 67 -2.59 16.21 -7.62
C TYR A 67 -2.76 16.66 -9.08
N ASN A 68 -3.56 15.93 -9.86
CA ASN A 68 -3.83 16.32 -11.24
C ASN A 68 -4.54 17.68 -11.32
N ARG A 69 -5.58 17.89 -10.50
CA ARG A 69 -6.31 19.16 -10.45
C ARG A 69 -5.45 20.30 -9.93
N ALA A 70 -4.63 20.06 -8.91
CA ALA A 70 -3.70 21.05 -8.37
C ALA A 70 -2.65 21.46 -9.42
N GLY A 71 -2.08 20.50 -10.16
CA GLY A 71 -1.16 20.80 -11.25
C GLY A 71 -1.79 21.65 -12.35
N ASN A 72 -3.00 21.27 -12.81
CA ASN A 72 -3.73 22.03 -13.82
C ASN A 72 -4.01 23.45 -13.36
N PHE A 73 -4.44 23.60 -12.10
CA PHE A 73 -4.66 24.90 -11.49
C PHE A 73 -3.37 25.74 -11.47
N LEU A 74 -2.25 25.16 -11.05
CA LEU A 74 -0.96 25.86 -11.02
C LEU A 74 -0.51 26.32 -12.42
N VAL A 75 -0.66 25.47 -13.45
CA VAL A 75 -0.31 25.85 -14.83
C VAL A 75 -1.17 27.05 -15.29
N VAL A 76 -2.48 27.01 -15.04
CA VAL A 76 -3.39 28.10 -15.42
C VAL A 76 -3.06 29.38 -14.67
N VAL A 77 -2.82 29.31 -13.36
CA VAL A 77 -2.47 30.48 -12.55
C VAL A 77 -1.14 31.08 -12.97
N LEU A 78 -0.11 30.26 -13.19
CA LEU A 78 1.22 30.73 -13.60
C LEU A 78 1.21 31.30 -15.03
N GLY A 79 0.33 30.80 -15.90
CA GLY A 79 0.15 31.31 -17.27
C GLY A 79 -0.77 32.54 -17.38
N ALA A 80 -1.49 32.91 -16.32
CA ALA A 80 -2.41 34.04 -16.35
C ALA A 80 -1.66 35.38 -16.26
N SER A 81 -2.04 36.36 -17.09
CA SER A 81 -1.42 37.69 -17.11
C SER A 81 -1.49 38.41 -15.76
N ALA A 82 -2.58 38.25 -15.02
CA ALA A 82 -2.75 38.82 -13.69
C ALA A 82 -1.69 38.31 -12.69
N ALA A 83 -1.23 37.06 -12.83
CA ALA A 83 -0.17 36.53 -11.99
C ALA A 83 1.19 37.19 -12.30
N ALA A 84 1.44 37.53 -13.57
CA ALA A 84 2.65 38.26 -13.97
C ALA A 84 2.71 39.65 -13.34
N ASP A 85 1.59 40.37 -13.28
CA ASP A 85 1.56 41.70 -12.67
C ASP A 85 1.77 41.67 -11.15
N ILE A 86 1.21 40.66 -10.46
CA ILE A 86 1.46 40.43 -9.03
C ILE A 86 2.92 40.04 -8.79
N ALA A 87 3.47 39.15 -9.63
CA ALA A 87 4.83 38.65 -9.49
C ALA A 87 5.89 39.76 -9.63
N LYS A 88 5.66 40.75 -10.51
CA LYS A 88 6.51 41.94 -10.62
C LYS A 88 6.63 42.71 -9.30
N HIS A 89 5.57 42.76 -8.48
CA HIS A 89 5.61 43.40 -7.16
C HIS A 89 6.58 42.70 -6.19
N PHE A 90 6.80 41.40 -6.37
CA PHE A 90 7.75 40.59 -5.61
C PHE A 90 9.12 40.45 -6.29
N GLY A 91 9.37 41.18 -7.38
CA GLY A 91 10.63 41.11 -8.14
C GLY A 91 10.81 39.83 -8.95
N VAL A 92 9.74 39.06 -9.16
CA VAL A 92 9.76 37.85 -9.99
C VAL A 92 9.51 38.22 -11.45
N THR A 93 10.34 37.72 -12.36
CA THR A 93 10.23 38.03 -13.79
C THR A 93 9.24 37.10 -14.50
N ASP A 94 8.64 37.59 -15.59
CA ASP A 94 7.71 36.82 -16.43
C ASP A 94 8.34 35.50 -16.93
N ALA A 95 9.66 35.50 -17.17
CA ALA A 95 10.40 34.31 -17.58
C ALA A 95 10.41 33.20 -16.50
N VAL A 96 10.49 33.57 -15.21
CA VAL A 96 10.46 32.59 -14.11
C VAL A 96 9.08 31.96 -13.98
N LEU A 97 8.01 32.74 -14.16
CA LEU A 97 6.64 32.20 -14.16
C LEU A 97 6.39 31.25 -15.33
N ALA A 98 6.83 31.64 -16.53
CA ALA A 98 6.72 30.80 -17.72
C ALA A 98 7.51 29.48 -17.55
N LEU A 99 8.72 29.55 -17.01
CA LEU A 99 9.52 28.36 -16.69
C LEU A 99 8.83 27.48 -15.64
N ALA A 100 8.28 28.06 -14.59
CA ALA A 100 7.54 27.33 -13.56
C ALA A 100 6.30 26.62 -14.14
N ALA A 101 5.52 27.32 -14.97
CA ALA A 101 4.36 26.73 -15.65
C ALA A 101 4.76 25.55 -16.54
N ALA A 102 5.84 25.72 -17.32
CA ALA A 102 6.38 24.67 -18.19
C ALA A 102 6.86 23.45 -17.39
N VAL A 103 7.57 23.67 -16.27
CA VAL A 103 8.03 22.59 -15.38
C VAL A 103 6.84 21.84 -14.77
N VAL A 104 5.84 22.55 -14.25
CA VAL A 104 4.64 21.90 -13.68
C VAL A 104 3.91 21.08 -14.75
N GLY A 105 3.69 21.64 -15.95
CA GLY A 105 3.07 20.92 -17.06
C GLY A 105 3.86 19.67 -17.47
N ALA A 106 5.19 19.77 -17.54
CA ALA A 106 6.06 18.63 -17.85
C ALA A 106 5.99 17.54 -16.76
N LEU A 107 5.96 17.92 -15.47
CA LEU A 107 5.81 16.98 -14.35
C LEU A 107 4.45 16.26 -14.42
N GLN A 108 3.37 16.96 -14.74
CA GLN A 108 2.04 16.35 -14.88
C GLN A 108 2.02 15.30 -16.01
N LEU A 109 2.64 15.61 -17.14
CA LEU A 109 2.74 14.67 -18.27
C LEU A 109 3.62 13.46 -17.91
N THR A 110 4.75 13.69 -17.23
CA THR A 110 5.71 12.64 -16.89
C THR A 110 5.15 11.65 -15.86
N PHE A 111 4.47 12.15 -14.83
CA PHE A 111 3.92 11.30 -13.78
C PHE A 111 2.54 10.70 -14.10
N ASP A 112 1.86 11.23 -15.11
CA ASP A 112 0.54 10.81 -15.57
C ASP A 112 -0.45 10.56 -14.41
N PHE A 113 -0.66 11.57 -13.56
CA PHE A 113 -1.56 11.46 -12.42
C PHE A 113 -3.00 11.10 -12.85
N GLY A 114 -3.41 11.56 -14.04
CA GLY A 114 -4.71 11.27 -14.64
C GLY A 114 -4.87 9.79 -15.00
N GLY A 115 -3.94 9.23 -15.78
CA GLY A 115 -3.97 7.81 -16.16
C GLY A 115 -3.88 6.89 -14.94
N ARG A 116 -2.98 7.20 -13.99
CA ARG A 116 -2.87 6.43 -12.74
C ARG A 116 -4.13 6.46 -11.90
N SER A 117 -4.82 7.60 -11.83
CA SER A 117 -6.10 7.69 -11.13
C SER A 117 -7.14 6.75 -11.76
N ARG A 118 -7.20 6.72 -13.10
CA ARG A 118 -8.12 5.85 -13.83
C ARG A 118 -7.83 4.36 -13.58
N THR A 119 -6.57 3.96 -13.51
CA THR A 119 -6.19 2.59 -13.13
C THR A 119 -6.76 2.23 -11.75
N HIS A 120 -6.59 3.12 -10.77
CA HIS A 120 -7.14 2.89 -9.43
C HIS A 120 -8.68 2.91 -9.40
N GLU A 121 -9.34 3.70 -10.23
CA GLU A 121 -10.81 3.64 -10.40
C GLU A 121 -11.27 2.27 -10.94
N ILE A 122 -10.58 1.71 -11.93
CA ILE A 122 -10.92 0.39 -12.49
C ILE A 122 -10.74 -0.70 -11.43
N LEU A 123 -9.61 -0.70 -10.72
CA LEU A 123 -9.35 -1.65 -9.64
C LEU A 123 -10.37 -1.52 -8.51
N GLN A 124 -10.68 -0.29 -8.10
CA GLN A 124 -11.72 0.00 -7.11
C GLN A 124 -13.06 -0.66 -7.50
N ARG A 125 -13.52 -0.48 -8.76
CA ARG A 125 -14.77 -1.06 -9.23
C ARG A 125 -14.75 -2.58 -9.15
N ARG A 126 -13.68 -3.22 -9.63
CA ARG A 126 -13.52 -4.69 -9.57
C ARG A 126 -13.58 -5.24 -8.15
N TYR A 127 -13.03 -4.53 -7.17
CA TYR A 127 -13.17 -4.94 -5.77
C TYR A 127 -14.60 -4.77 -5.23
N PHE A 128 -15.31 -3.71 -5.63
CA PHE A 128 -16.72 -3.55 -5.27
C PHE A 128 -17.62 -4.60 -5.94
N ASP A 129 -17.28 -5.05 -7.15
CA ASP A 129 -17.99 -6.15 -7.81
C ASP A 129 -17.87 -7.44 -6.98
N VAL A 130 -16.66 -7.77 -6.48
CA VAL A 130 -16.48 -8.92 -5.57
C VAL A 130 -17.25 -8.74 -4.25
N LEU A 131 -17.27 -7.53 -3.69
CA LEU A 131 -18.07 -7.24 -2.48
C LEU A 131 -19.58 -7.40 -2.70
N ALA A 132 -20.06 -7.04 -3.89
CA ALA A 132 -21.45 -7.25 -4.29
C ALA A 132 -21.76 -8.75 -4.37
N GLU A 133 -20.91 -9.54 -5.04
CA GLU A 133 -21.07 -11.01 -5.11
C GLU A 133 -21.11 -11.67 -3.73
N ILE A 134 -20.28 -11.20 -2.78
CA ILE A 134 -20.30 -11.66 -1.39
C ILE A 134 -21.64 -11.32 -0.73
N SER A 135 -22.13 -10.09 -0.92
CA SER A 135 -23.39 -9.63 -0.31
C SER A 135 -24.63 -10.32 -0.88
N GLU A 136 -24.57 -10.77 -2.14
CA GLU A 136 -25.63 -11.53 -2.80
C GLU A 136 -25.72 -12.99 -2.32
N SER A 137 -24.71 -13.47 -1.59
CA SER A 137 -24.58 -14.86 -1.15
C SER A 137 -24.65 -14.96 0.39
N PRO A 138 -25.83 -14.85 1.02
CA PRO A 138 -25.98 -14.79 2.48
C PRO A 138 -25.56 -16.08 3.20
N ASP A 139 -25.65 -17.23 2.53
CA ASP A 139 -25.23 -18.55 3.04
C ASP A 139 -24.19 -19.18 2.09
N PRO A 140 -22.95 -18.66 2.06
CA PRO A 140 -22.00 -19.06 1.04
C PRO A 140 -21.34 -20.40 1.38
N GLU A 141 -21.45 -21.34 0.45
CA GLU A 141 -20.68 -22.58 0.47
C GLU A 141 -19.18 -22.35 0.26
N ARG A 142 -18.35 -23.35 0.61
CA ARG A 142 -16.89 -23.29 0.44
C ARG A 142 -16.47 -22.92 -0.99
N GLU A 143 -17.19 -23.38 -2.00
CA GLU A 143 -16.91 -23.07 -3.40
C GLU A 143 -16.99 -21.56 -3.69
N HIS A 144 -17.93 -20.84 -3.07
CA HIS A 144 -18.05 -19.38 -3.22
C HIS A 144 -16.82 -18.66 -2.68
N VAL A 145 -16.36 -19.06 -1.50
CA VAL A 145 -15.15 -18.49 -0.88
C VAL A 145 -13.93 -18.70 -1.78
N CYS A 146 -13.77 -19.90 -2.33
CA CYS A 146 -12.70 -20.20 -3.29
C CYS A 146 -12.78 -19.34 -4.56
N ARG A 147 -13.99 -19.13 -5.07
CA ARG A 147 -14.24 -18.33 -6.27
C ARG A 147 -13.91 -16.87 -6.04
N TRP A 148 -14.31 -16.31 -4.90
CA TRP A 148 -14.00 -14.93 -4.53
C TRP A 148 -12.51 -14.73 -4.28
N ASP A 149 -11.84 -15.66 -3.59
CA ASP A 149 -10.39 -15.61 -3.38
C ASP A 149 -9.64 -15.65 -4.72
N ALA A 150 -10.04 -16.54 -5.64
CA ALA A 150 -9.51 -16.56 -6.99
C ALA A 150 -9.77 -15.26 -7.76
N ALA A 151 -10.94 -14.63 -7.57
CA ALA A 151 -11.25 -13.33 -8.15
C ALA A 151 -10.33 -12.23 -7.59
N LEU A 152 -10.13 -12.17 -6.28
CA LEU A 152 -9.21 -11.23 -5.63
C LEU A 152 -7.77 -11.44 -6.12
N ASN A 153 -7.30 -12.68 -6.20
CA ASN A 153 -5.96 -13.01 -6.70
C ASN A 153 -5.72 -12.55 -8.14
N ARG A 154 -6.74 -12.65 -9.00
CA ARG A 154 -6.68 -12.08 -10.35
C ARG A 154 -6.58 -10.56 -10.33
N ILE A 155 -7.26 -9.89 -9.40
CA ILE A 155 -7.16 -8.43 -9.27
C ILE A 155 -5.76 -8.05 -8.75
N TYR A 156 -5.22 -8.76 -7.75
CA TYR A 156 -3.88 -8.53 -7.22
C TYR A 156 -2.78 -8.61 -8.27
N GLY A 157 -2.91 -9.51 -9.25
CA GLY A 157 -1.96 -9.61 -10.36
C GLY A 157 -1.87 -8.35 -11.22
N ASP A 158 -2.93 -7.54 -11.26
CA ASP A 158 -3.00 -6.30 -12.04
C ASP A 158 -2.63 -5.05 -11.20
N GLU A 159 -2.34 -5.22 -9.91
CA GLU A 159 -2.12 -4.08 -9.03
C GLU A 159 -0.73 -3.45 -9.18
N PRO A 160 -0.63 -2.11 -9.19
CA PRO A 160 0.65 -1.47 -8.98
C PRO A 160 1.12 -1.68 -7.53
N PRO A 161 2.43 -1.54 -7.24
CA PRO A 161 2.97 -1.68 -5.90
C PRO A 161 2.18 -0.86 -4.86
N MET A 162 1.74 -1.53 -3.80
CA MET A 162 1.02 -0.88 -2.71
C MET A 162 1.94 0.00 -1.89
N LEU A 163 1.43 1.15 -1.46
CA LEU A 163 2.14 2.02 -0.52
C LEU A 163 1.82 1.58 0.93
N PRO A 164 2.82 1.13 1.71
CA PRO A 164 2.63 0.64 3.09
C PRO A 164 1.77 1.55 3.96
N VAL A 165 2.02 2.86 3.93
CA VAL A 165 1.24 3.83 4.72
C VAL A 165 -0.21 3.92 4.26
N GLY A 166 -0.44 3.92 2.94
CA GLY A 166 -1.80 3.94 2.40
C GLY A 166 -2.56 2.66 2.71
N ASN A 167 -1.88 1.51 2.65
CA ASN A 167 -2.45 0.22 3.03
C ASN A 167 -2.80 0.16 4.52
N ALA A 168 -1.97 0.73 5.39
CA ALA A 168 -2.25 0.82 6.83
C ALA A 168 -3.47 1.71 7.15
N ASP A 169 -3.62 2.84 6.45
CA ASP A 169 -4.82 3.68 6.59
C ASP A 169 -6.06 2.95 6.06
N ALA A 170 -5.96 2.25 4.92
CA ALA A 170 -7.06 1.45 4.38
C ALA A 170 -7.44 0.26 5.27
N HIS A 171 -6.47 -0.37 5.94
CA HIS A 171 -6.72 -1.39 6.96
C HIS A 171 -7.57 -0.83 8.09
N ASN A 172 -7.20 0.34 8.62
CA ASN A 172 -7.98 1.01 9.66
C ASN A 172 -9.41 1.34 9.21
N ASP A 173 -9.57 1.80 7.98
CA ASP A 173 -10.89 2.11 7.43
C ASP A 173 -11.73 0.84 7.24
N ALA A 174 -11.13 -0.28 6.82
CA ALA A 174 -11.81 -1.58 6.73
C ALA A 174 -12.21 -2.11 8.12
N THR A 175 -11.31 -2.02 9.11
CA THR A 175 -11.62 -2.33 10.53
C THR A 175 -12.84 -1.54 11.00
N ASN A 176 -12.94 -0.26 10.63
CA ASN A 176 -14.08 0.59 10.98
C ASN A 176 -15.36 0.19 10.25
N ALA A 177 -15.26 -0.07 8.95
CA ALA A 177 -16.41 -0.42 8.10
C ALA A 177 -17.05 -1.73 8.54
N LEU A 178 -16.23 -2.70 8.97
CA LEU A 178 -16.67 -4.03 9.39
C LEU A 178 -16.95 -4.13 10.90
N GLY A 179 -16.82 -3.03 11.65
CA GLY A 179 -17.10 -3.02 13.10
C GLY A 179 -16.15 -3.88 13.94
N LEU A 180 -14.92 -4.11 13.46
CA LEU A 180 -13.89 -4.87 14.16
C LEU A 180 -13.29 -4.06 15.33
N ASP A 181 -12.52 -4.73 16.20
CA ASP A 181 -11.96 -4.13 17.42
C ASP A 181 -11.09 -2.89 17.09
N PRO A 182 -11.42 -1.69 17.62
CA PRO A 182 -10.61 -0.49 17.45
C PRO A 182 -9.16 -0.63 17.93
N ASP A 183 -8.87 -1.56 18.84
CA ASP A 183 -7.51 -1.82 19.32
C ASP A 183 -6.64 -2.57 18.28
N GLU A 184 -7.24 -3.10 17.20
CA GLU A 184 -6.55 -3.70 16.05
C GLU A 184 -6.10 -2.66 15.00
N ARG A 185 -6.39 -1.37 15.23
CA ARG A 185 -5.96 -0.31 14.32
C ARG A 185 -4.44 -0.12 14.34
N ILE A 186 -3.87 0.03 13.15
CA ILE A 186 -2.47 0.34 12.91
C ILE A 186 -2.21 1.82 13.17
N VAL A 187 -1.20 2.14 13.96
CA VAL A 187 -0.84 3.53 14.29
C VAL A 187 0.27 4.02 13.36
N VAL A 188 -0.11 4.79 12.35
CA VAL A 188 0.83 5.46 11.45
C VAL A 188 1.19 6.85 11.98
N PRO A 189 2.49 7.21 12.08
CA PRO A 189 2.89 8.54 12.51
C PRO A 189 2.56 9.60 11.46
N PHE A 190 2.21 10.80 11.92
CA PHE A 190 1.81 11.92 11.04
C PHE A 190 2.86 12.25 9.96
N ARG A 191 4.15 12.23 10.31
CA ARG A 191 5.24 12.50 9.36
C ARG A 191 5.30 11.47 8.23
N ALA A 192 5.05 10.20 8.51
CA ALA A 192 5.01 9.17 7.49
C ALA A 192 3.79 9.38 6.56
N ARG A 193 2.63 9.77 7.11
CA ARG A 193 1.45 10.12 6.29
C ARG A 193 1.71 11.28 5.32
N LEU A 194 2.40 12.32 5.78
CA LEU A 194 2.73 13.48 4.93
C LEU A 194 3.70 13.09 3.80
N LEU A 195 4.66 12.23 4.09
CA LEU A 195 5.73 11.83 3.16
C LEU A 195 5.38 10.60 2.31
N ALA A 196 4.27 9.91 2.60
CA ALA A 196 3.85 8.67 1.92
C ALA A 196 3.57 8.81 0.42
N GLY A 197 3.45 10.04 -0.10
CA GLY A 197 3.35 10.29 -1.53
C GLY A 197 4.68 10.23 -2.27
N ILE A 198 5.79 10.44 -1.56
CA ILE A 198 7.15 10.61 -2.11
C ILE A 198 8.04 9.42 -1.75
N PHE A 199 7.95 8.94 -0.50
CA PHE A 199 8.76 7.84 0.00
C PHE A 199 7.90 6.59 0.21
N PRO A 200 8.34 5.41 -0.24
CA PRO A 200 7.56 4.18 -0.15
C PRO A 200 7.44 3.66 1.29
N PHE A 201 8.46 3.87 2.14
CA PHE A 201 8.52 3.29 3.50
C PHE A 201 8.43 1.75 3.51
N ASP A 202 9.01 1.10 2.51
CA ASP A 202 9.05 -0.36 2.42
C ASP A 202 9.73 -0.96 3.65
N GLY A 203 9.13 -2.03 4.19
CA GLY A 203 9.63 -2.72 5.39
C GLY A 203 9.36 -2.00 6.72
N ALA A 204 8.66 -0.87 6.72
CA ALA A 204 8.23 -0.23 7.97
C ALA A 204 7.12 -1.04 8.65
N ASP A 205 7.43 -1.62 9.81
CA ASP A 205 6.45 -2.28 10.67
C ASP A 205 5.80 -1.24 11.61
N TRP A 206 4.48 -1.09 11.48
CA TRP A 206 3.70 -0.12 12.24
C TRP A 206 2.94 -0.84 13.36
N PRO A 207 3.20 -0.51 14.63
CA PRO A 207 2.55 -1.21 15.73
C PRO A 207 1.05 -0.89 15.79
N THR A 208 0.28 -1.92 16.10
CA THR A 208 -1.14 -1.81 16.42
C THR A 208 -1.37 -1.05 17.72
N ARG A 209 -2.54 -0.44 17.92
CA ARG A 209 -2.93 0.22 19.19
C ARG A 209 -2.81 -0.73 20.37
N ARG A 210 -3.24 -1.98 20.22
CA ARG A 210 -3.05 -3.04 21.22
C ARG A 210 -1.59 -3.21 21.61
N MET A 211 -0.69 -3.34 20.64
CA MET A 211 0.75 -3.49 20.90
C MET A 211 1.33 -2.27 21.66
N ILE A 212 0.92 -1.06 21.29
CA ILE A 212 1.34 0.16 21.99
C ILE A 212 0.83 0.16 23.44
N ARG A 213 -0.41 -0.26 23.66
CA ARG A 213 -1.02 -0.37 24.99
C ARG A 213 -0.28 -1.40 25.84
N THR A 214 -0.03 -2.61 25.32
CA THR A 214 0.74 -3.65 26.00
C THR A 214 2.15 -3.17 26.34
N ARG A 215 2.88 -2.57 25.39
CA ARG A 215 4.22 -2.00 25.65
C ARG A 215 4.19 -0.91 26.73
N ARG A 216 3.13 -0.10 26.81
CA ARG A 216 2.96 0.92 27.87
C ARG A 216 2.72 0.27 29.23
N GLU A 217 1.91 -0.77 29.30
CA GLU A 217 1.63 -1.54 30.51
C GLU A 217 2.89 -2.25 31.02
N GLU A 218 3.62 -2.94 30.16
CA GLU A 218 4.91 -3.58 30.48
C GLU A 218 5.94 -2.57 31.00
N ARG A 219 6.03 -1.38 30.37
CA ARG A 219 6.93 -0.32 30.84
C ARG A 219 6.51 0.19 32.22
N ARG A 220 5.21 0.34 32.49
CA ARG A 220 4.68 0.74 33.80
C ARG A 220 5.01 -0.32 34.86
N GLU A 221 4.82 -1.59 34.56
CA GLU A 221 5.16 -2.69 35.47
C GLU A 221 6.66 -2.79 35.74
N ARG A 222 7.48 -2.69 34.70
CA ARG A 222 8.94 -2.64 34.83
C ARG A 222 9.38 -1.48 35.73
N TRP A 223 8.76 -0.31 35.57
CA TRP A 223 9.03 0.85 36.42
C TRP A 223 8.54 0.66 37.85
N ARG A 224 7.36 0.05 38.07
CA ARG A 224 6.87 -0.32 39.41
C ARG A 224 7.84 -1.27 40.12
N ARG A 225 8.31 -2.33 39.43
CA ARG A 225 9.30 -3.28 39.95
C ARG A 225 10.63 -2.61 40.27
N PHE A 226 11.11 -1.74 39.38
CA PHE A 226 12.32 -0.95 39.61
C PHE A 226 12.17 -0.09 40.87
N ARG A 227 11.08 0.66 41.00
CA ARG A 227 10.86 1.50 42.18
C ARG A 227 10.76 0.73 43.49
N ALA A 228 10.08 -0.43 43.47
CA ALA A 228 10.00 -1.32 44.63
C ALA A 228 11.40 -1.80 45.05
N ARG A 229 12.26 -2.16 44.08
CA ARG A 229 13.64 -2.59 44.34
C ARG A 229 14.52 -1.48 44.94
N TRP A 230 14.31 -0.23 44.55
CA TRP A 230 15.16 0.90 44.96
C TRP A 230 14.57 1.74 46.11
N GLY A 231 13.46 1.33 46.72
CA GLY A 231 12.86 2.04 47.87
C GLY A 231 12.37 3.47 47.56
N ILE A 232 12.21 3.83 46.27
CA ILE A 232 11.82 5.19 45.85
C ILE A 232 10.32 5.38 46.12
N ARG A 233 9.98 5.78 47.35
CA ARG A 233 8.63 6.23 47.72
C ARG A 233 8.30 7.51 46.95
N CYS A 234 7.13 7.54 46.30
CA CYS A 234 6.61 8.77 45.71
C CYS A 234 6.39 9.75 46.87
N LYS A 235 7.04 10.92 46.87
CA LYS A 235 6.55 12.03 47.68
C LYS A 235 5.13 12.31 47.18
N ARG A 236 4.17 12.15 48.08
CA ARG A 236 2.74 12.32 47.83
C ARG A 236 2.41 13.79 47.76
#